data_AF-A0A7I9WPK0-F1
#
_entry.id   AF-A0A7I9WPK0-F1
#
_cell.length_a   1.000
_cell.length_b   1.000
_cell.length_c   1.000
_cell.angle_alpha   90.00
_cell.angle_beta   90.00
_cell.angle_gamma   90.00
#
_symmetry.space_group_name_H-M   'P 1'
#
loop_
_entity.id
_entity.type
_entity.pdbx_description
1 polymer ?
#
loop_
_entity_poly.entity_id
_entity_poly.type
_entity_poly.pdbx_seq_one_letter_code
_entity_poly.pdbx_strand_id
1 'polypeptide(L)'
;MAISAGAIWWGLAAPPGDFLLNVLAALALLGPGLVITNVLVARVDSLRAKEEAETRTAPLLYLLLLHFNEFILMGNDYLEMITAEIQRKNPQATGFAPMEMADTLPDALSKIGLMNSSVTYLDAYPPPGIDSRRLPLLKSLEFPDARAVLHVVERIDRDIPMPLAMFAAQKMVTWSERVGLDFYDRRKNMRIFDPNPWVYVLLEPTKVGFAEIGAYAYPPDGSDSHEERYVDIVKYAECLMTTFARAEMLLKLILSEVPKENLPEQLNVA
;
A
#
# COMPACT_ATOMS: atom_id res chain seq x y z
N MET A 1 24.36 -17.98 -44.51
CA MET A 1 25.59 -18.47 -45.19
C MET A 1 25.33 -19.09 -46.57
N ALA A 2 24.24 -19.83 -46.79
CA ALA A 2 23.98 -20.46 -48.10
C ALA A 2 23.69 -19.45 -49.26
N ILE A 3 22.99 -18.35 -48.97
CA ILE A 3 22.60 -17.34 -49.98
C ILE A 3 23.82 -16.53 -50.47
N SER A 4 24.75 -16.22 -49.57
CA SER A 4 26.01 -15.54 -49.89
C SER A 4 26.96 -16.40 -50.71
N ALA A 5 26.97 -17.72 -50.50
CA ALA A 5 27.79 -18.65 -51.29
C ALA A 5 27.30 -18.79 -52.73
N GLY A 6 25.97 -18.81 -52.94
CA GLY A 6 25.38 -18.87 -54.28
C GLY A 6 25.66 -17.63 -55.15
N ALA A 7 25.62 -16.43 -54.55
CA ALA A 7 25.93 -15.18 -55.26
C ALA A 7 27.42 -15.07 -55.65
N ILE A 8 28.33 -15.55 -54.79
CA ILE A 8 29.77 -15.60 -55.08
C ILE A 8 30.05 -16.61 -56.20
N TRP A 9 29.39 -17.77 -56.19
CA TRP A 9 29.57 -18.81 -57.21
C TRP A 9 29.03 -18.36 -58.58
N TRP A 10 27.87 -17.71 -58.63
CA TRP A 10 27.30 -17.20 -59.89
C TRP A 10 28.11 -16.02 -60.44
N GLY A 11 28.61 -15.15 -59.56
CA GLY A 11 29.45 -14.02 -59.95
C GLY A 11 30.80 -14.43 -60.55
N LEU A 12 31.42 -15.52 -60.09
CA LEU A 12 32.68 -16.04 -60.64
C LEU A 12 32.56 -16.54 -62.09
N ALA A 13 31.35 -16.83 -62.57
CA ALA A 13 31.08 -17.23 -63.94
C ALA A 13 30.78 -16.05 -64.89
N ALA A 14 30.67 -14.82 -64.37
CA ALA A 14 30.35 -13.62 -65.13
C ALA A 14 31.60 -12.77 -65.43
N PRO A 15 31.58 -11.93 -66.49
CA PRO A 15 32.69 -11.02 -66.80
C PRO A 15 33.05 -10.13 -65.60
N PRO A 16 34.33 -9.75 -65.41
CA PRO A 16 34.80 -9.06 -64.20
C PRO A 16 34.13 -7.70 -63.91
N GLY A 17 33.52 -7.07 -64.91
CA GLY A 17 32.71 -5.86 -64.75
C GLY A 17 31.36 -6.11 -64.06
N ASP A 18 30.72 -7.26 -64.32
CA ASP A 18 29.40 -7.61 -63.79
C ASP A 18 29.50 -8.27 -62.40
N PHE A 19 30.67 -8.83 -62.06
CA PHE A 19 30.94 -9.41 -60.74
C PHE A 19 30.79 -8.37 -59.62
N LEU A 20 31.43 -7.21 -59.81
CA LEU A 20 31.47 -6.15 -58.80
C LEU A 20 30.07 -5.53 -58.60
N LEU A 21 29.30 -5.40 -59.69
CA LEU A 21 27.91 -4.95 -59.64
C LEU A 21 27.01 -5.93 -58.90
N ASN A 22 27.17 -7.24 -59.14
CA ASN A 22 26.39 -8.28 -58.48
C ASN A 22 26.74 -8.44 -56.99
N VAL A 23 28.01 -8.32 -56.61
CA VAL A 23 28.43 -8.33 -55.21
C VAL A 23 27.89 -7.10 -54.46
N LEU A 24 27.95 -5.92 -55.08
CA LEU A 24 27.37 -4.70 -54.51
C LEU A 24 25.84 -4.78 -54.42
N ALA A 25 25.15 -5.32 -55.43
CA ALA A 25 23.71 -5.53 -55.39
C ALA A 25 23.30 -6.53 -54.30
N ALA A 26 24.07 -7.62 -54.13
CA ALA A 26 23.84 -8.59 -53.06
C ALA A 26 24.08 -7.99 -51.66
N LEU A 27 25.11 -7.15 -51.49
CA LEU A 27 25.36 -6.41 -50.25
C LEU A 27 24.28 -5.35 -49.98
N ALA A 28 23.81 -4.65 -51.01
CA ALA A 28 22.72 -3.67 -50.92
C ALA A 28 21.38 -4.33 -50.57
N LEU A 29 21.16 -5.59 -50.95
CA LEU A 29 19.99 -6.38 -50.56
C LEU A 29 20.11 -6.97 -49.15
N LEU A 30 21.31 -7.42 -48.75
CA LEU A 30 21.55 -8.04 -47.45
C LEU A 30 21.63 -7.02 -46.29
N GLY A 31 22.14 -5.82 -46.54
CA GLY A 31 22.29 -4.77 -45.53
C GLY A 31 20.96 -4.38 -44.86
N PRO A 32 19.92 -4.00 -45.62
CA PRO A 32 18.60 -3.69 -45.07
C PRO A 32 17.96 -4.88 -44.33
N GLY A 33 18.16 -6.10 -44.83
CA GLY A 33 17.65 -7.32 -44.21
C GLY A 33 18.23 -7.57 -42.81
N LEU A 34 19.53 -7.33 -42.62
CA LEU A 34 20.19 -7.43 -41.30
C LEU A 34 19.70 -6.36 -40.33
N VAL A 35 19.50 -5.11 -40.80
CA VAL A 35 18.96 -4.03 -39.96
C VAL A 35 17.53 -4.35 -39.53
N ILE A 36 16.68 -4.79 -40.46
CA ILE A 36 15.29 -5.16 -40.17
C ILE A 36 15.24 -6.34 -39.18
N THR A 37 16.11 -7.33 -39.35
CA THR A 37 16.18 -8.49 -38.45
C THR A 37 16.61 -8.07 -37.04
N ASN A 38 17.62 -7.21 -36.91
CA ASN A 38 18.05 -6.69 -35.61
C ASN A 38 16.95 -5.84 -34.93
N VAL A 39 16.22 -5.04 -35.70
CA VAL A 39 15.08 -4.26 -35.18
C VAL A 39 13.95 -5.19 -34.74
N LEU A 40 13.65 -6.25 -35.49
CA LEU A 40 12.65 -7.25 -35.15
C LEU A 40 13.04 -8.04 -33.89
N VAL A 41 14.27 -8.52 -33.81
CA VAL A 41 14.78 -9.25 -32.63
C VAL A 41 14.75 -8.35 -31.40
N ALA A 42 15.26 -7.11 -31.50
CA ALA A 42 15.20 -6.16 -30.39
C ALA A 42 13.77 -5.85 -29.94
N ARG A 43 12.80 -5.85 -30.88
CA ARG A 43 11.39 -5.59 -30.58
C ARG A 43 10.66 -6.81 -30.04
N VAL A 44 11.04 -8.02 -30.45
CA VAL A 44 10.50 -9.28 -29.89
C VAL A 44 11.06 -9.52 -28.49
N ASP A 45 12.35 -9.27 -28.27
CA ASP A 45 12.98 -9.38 -26.96
C ASP A 45 12.43 -8.34 -25.99
N SER A 46 12.15 -7.11 -26.47
CA SER A 46 11.49 -6.10 -25.63
C SER A 46 10.05 -6.46 -25.27
N LEU A 47 9.29 -7.06 -26.19
CA LEU A 47 7.93 -7.53 -25.93
C LEU A 47 7.92 -8.70 -24.94
N ARG A 48 8.83 -9.66 -25.09
CA ARG A 48 8.98 -10.78 -24.14
C ARG A 48 9.40 -10.31 -22.75
N ALA A 49 10.37 -9.40 -22.68
CA ALA A 49 10.79 -8.82 -21.41
C ALA A 49 9.63 -8.07 -20.73
N LYS A 50 8.77 -7.42 -21.51
CA LYS A 50 7.57 -6.74 -21.00
C LYS A 50 6.53 -7.74 -20.48
N GLU A 51 6.21 -8.78 -21.25
CA GLU A 51 5.25 -9.83 -20.86
C GLU A 51 5.73 -10.62 -19.62
N GLU A 52 7.03 -10.91 -19.53
CA GLU A 52 7.65 -11.51 -18.35
C GLU A 52 7.62 -10.57 -17.13
N ALA A 53 7.85 -9.27 -17.33
CA ALA A 53 7.76 -8.27 -16.27
C ALA A 53 6.31 -8.10 -15.78
N GLU A 54 5.32 -8.09 -16.67
CA GLU A 54 3.89 -8.03 -16.34
C GLU A 54 3.46 -9.26 -15.51
N THR A 55 3.84 -10.46 -15.95
CA THR A 55 3.52 -11.72 -15.26
C THR A 55 4.10 -11.77 -13.84
N ARG A 56 5.26 -11.14 -13.62
CA ARG A 56 5.92 -11.08 -12.31
C ARG A 56 5.43 -9.93 -11.43
N THR A 57 5.07 -8.80 -12.02
CA THR A 57 4.72 -7.58 -11.29
C THR A 57 3.26 -7.57 -10.84
N ALA A 58 2.34 -8.10 -11.65
CA ALA A 58 0.91 -8.10 -11.33
C ALA A 58 0.57 -8.78 -9.98
N PRO A 59 1.11 -9.96 -9.62
CA PRO A 59 0.89 -10.56 -8.31
C PRO A 59 1.42 -9.69 -7.16
N LEU A 60 2.53 -8.97 -7.37
CA LEU A 60 3.10 -8.07 -6.36
C LEU A 60 2.22 -6.84 -6.14
N LEU A 61 1.63 -6.29 -7.21
CA LEU A 61 0.66 -5.20 -7.11
C LEU A 61 -0.63 -5.63 -6.38
N TYR A 62 -1.06 -6.87 -6.57
CA TYR A 62 -2.18 -7.44 -5.81
C TYR A 62 -1.85 -7.60 -4.32
N LEU A 63 -0.66 -8.14 -3.99
CA LEU A 63 -0.21 -8.23 -2.59
C LEU A 63 -0.11 -6.85 -1.94
N LEU A 64 0.37 -5.86 -2.70
CA LEU A 64 0.43 -4.48 -2.24
C LEU A 64 -0.98 -3.93 -1.93
N LEU A 65 -1.97 -4.21 -2.78
CA LEU A 65 -3.37 -3.84 -2.52
C LEU A 65 -3.90 -4.47 -1.23
N LEU A 66 -3.62 -5.76 -0.98
CA LEU A 66 -4.02 -6.42 0.25
C LEU A 66 -3.46 -5.69 1.48
N HIS A 67 -2.19 -5.31 1.46
CA HIS A 67 -1.60 -4.54 2.54
C HIS A 67 -2.19 -3.13 2.65
N PHE A 68 -2.55 -2.47 1.54
CA PHE A 68 -3.24 -1.18 1.61
C PHE A 68 -4.66 -1.27 2.18
N ASN A 69 -5.33 -2.42 2.00
CA ASN A 69 -6.63 -2.67 2.63
C ASN A 69 -6.54 -2.77 4.17
N GLU A 70 -5.39 -3.18 4.74
CA GLU A 70 -5.16 -3.16 6.19
C GLU A 70 -5.26 -1.72 6.77
N PHE A 71 -4.92 -0.69 5.99
CA PHE A 71 -5.10 0.70 6.41
C PHE A 71 -6.58 1.08 6.48
N ILE A 72 -7.38 0.60 5.52
CA ILE A 72 -8.83 0.82 5.51
C ILE A 72 -9.47 0.13 6.71
N LEU A 73 -9.04 -1.10 7.04
CA LEU A 73 -9.47 -1.81 8.24
C LEU A 73 -9.16 -1.02 9.52
N MET A 74 -7.92 -0.53 9.66
CA MET A 74 -7.52 0.31 10.79
C MET A 74 -8.40 1.58 10.92
N GLY A 75 -8.79 2.18 9.79
CA GLY A 75 -9.73 3.31 9.78
C GLY A 75 -11.16 2.92 10.17
N ASN A 76 -11.63 1.77 9.70
CA ASN A 76 -12.94 1.23 10.08
C ASN A 76 -13.01 0.91 11.58
N ASP A 77 -11.93 0.41 12.18
CA ASP A 77 -11.85 0.17 13.61
C ASP A 77 -12.05 1.46 14.41
N TYR A 78 -11.48 2.57 13.92
CA TYR A 78 -11.70 3.88 14.53
C TYR A 78 -13.16 4.35 14.41
N LEU A 79 -13.76 4.22 13.22
CA LEU A 79 -15.16 4.57 13.00
C LEU A 79 -16.12 3.72 13.85
N GLU A 80 -15.80 2.44 14.03
CA GLU A 80 -16.55 1.50 14.87
C GLU A 80 -16.50 1.94 16.34
N MET A 81 -15.30 2.26 16.85
CA MET A 81 -15.13 2.76 18.22
C MET A 81 -15.89 4.07 18.46
N ILE A 82 -15.83 5.02 17.51
CA ILE A 82 -16.59 6.28 17.62
C ILE A 82 -18.09 5.98 17.61
N THR A 83 -18.54 5.10 16.71
CA THR A 83 -19.94 4.71 16.59
C THR A 83 -20.46 4.12 17.91
N ALA A 84 -19.69 3.24 18.54
CA ALA A 84 -20.05 2.66 19.83
C ALA A 84 -20.16 3.74 20.92
N GLU A 85 -19.26 4.73 20.94
CA GLU A 85 -19.33 5.83 21.91
C GLU A 85 -20.54 6.75 21.67
N ILE A 86 -20.90 7.02 20.40
CA ILE A 86 -22.13 7.74 20.04
C ILE A 86 -23.36 6.98 20.54
N GLN A 87 -23.44 5.69 20.24
CA GLN A 87 -24.59 4.84 20.59
C GLN A 87 -24.70 4.63 22.11
N ARG A 88 -23.57 4.59 22.82
CA ARG A 88 -23.53 4.54 24.30
C ARG A 88 -24.22 5.75 24.92
N LYS A 89 -24.08 6.93 24.32
CA LYS A 89 -24.69 8.18 24.83
C LYS A 89 -26.11 8.40 24.31
N ASN A 90 -26.38 8.00 23.07
CA ASN A 90 -27.71 8.02 22.47
C ASN A 90 -27.96 6.72 21.70
N PRO A 91 -28.69 5.74 22.27
CA PRO A 91 -28.93 4.45 21.63
C PRO A 91 -29.68 4.50 20.30
N GLN A 92 -30.35 5.61 19.98
CA GLN A 92 -31.08 5.79 18.72
C GLN A 92 -30.24 6.48 17.64
N ALA A 93 -29.03 6.95 17.97
CA ALA A 93 -28.16 7.59 16.99
C ALA A 93 -27.57 6.58 16.01
N THR A 94 -27.65 6.90 14.72
CA THR A 94 -26.91 6.20 13.66
C THR A 94 -25.44 6.58 13.76
N GLY A 95 -24.56 5.58 13.81
CA GLY A 95 -23.12 5.78 13.74
C GLY A 95 -22.60 5.97 12.32
N PHE A 96 -21.30 5.75 12.16
CA PHE A 96 -20.61 5.78 10.88
C PHE A 96 -20.70 4.40 10.21
N ALA A 97 -20.98 4.40 8.90
CA ALA A 97 -20.90 3.19 8.11
C ALA A 97 -19.43 2.83 7.86
N PRO A 98 -19.05 1.54 7.93
CA PRO A 98 -17.71 1.11 7.56
C PRO A 98 -17.48 1.33 6.06
N MET A 99 -16.25 1.66 5.71
CA MET A 99 -15.81 1.76 4.32
C MET A 99 -15.52 0.36 3.76
N GLU A 100 -16.02 0.10 2.56
CA GLU A 100 -15.72 -1.17 1.87
C GLU A 100 -14.23 -1.28 1.51
N MET A 101 -13.72 -2.51 1.47
CA MET A 101 -12.35 -2.78 1.03
C MET A 101 -12.14 -2.33 -0.41
N ALA A 102 -10.92 -1.94 -0.75
CA ALA A 102 -10.59 -1.54 -2.10
C ALA A 102 -10.37 -2.74 -3.02
N ASP A 103 -10.94 -2.66 -4.21
CA ASP A 103 -10.75 -3.67 -5.26
C ASP A 103 -9.52 -3.35 -6.13
N THR A 104 -9.09 -2.08 -6.13
CA THR A 104 -7.97 -1.62 -6.94
C THR A 104 -7.02 -0.69 -6.21
N LEU A 105 -5.76 -0.56 -6.67
CA LEU A 105 -4.80 0.39 -6.08
C LEU A 105 -5.28 1.85 -6.20
N PRO A 106 -5.84 2.33 -7.33
CA PRO A 106 -6.46 3.66 -7.40
C PRO A 106 -7.66 3.81 -6.45
N ASP A 107 -8.50 2.78 -6.31
CA ASP A 107 -9.62 2.79 -5.36
C ASP A 107 -9.11 2.84 -3.91
N ALA A 108 -8.06 2.10 -3.58
CA ALA A 108 -7.40 2.14 -2.28
C ALA A 108 -6.87 3.54 -1.98
N LEU A 109 -6.29 4.23 -2.96
CA LEU A 109 -5.84 5.61 -2.81
C LEU A 109 -7.01 6.55 -2.48
N SER A 110 -8.11 6.43 -3.22
CA SER A 110 -9.33 7.21 -2.98
C SER A 110 -9.89 6.96 -1.58
N LYS A 111 -10.04 5.69 -1.20
CA LYS A 111 -10.57 5.25 0.10
C LYS A 111 -9.69 5.69 1.28
N ILE A 112 -8.37 5.54 1.18
CA ILE A 112 -7.43 6.03 2.20
C ILE A 112 -7.50 7.55 2.31
N GLY A 113 -7.58 8.28 1.19
CA GLY A 113 -7.75 9.74 1.19
C GLY A 113 -9.06 10.17 1.86
N LEU A 114 -10.17 9.49 1.54
CA LEU A 114 -11.47 9.70 2.19
C LEU A 114 -11.41 9.41 3.69
N MET A 115 -10.74 8.33 4.10
CA MET A 115 -10.55 7.99 5.51
C MET A 115 -9.75 9.07 6.23
N ASN A 116 -8.64 9.54 5.65
CA ASN A 116 -7.84 10.62 6.20
C ASN A 116 -8.66 11.91 6.39
N SER A 117 -9.45 12.29 5.38
CA SER A 117 -10.34 13.46 5.49
C SER A 117 -11.43 13.28 6.53
N SER A 118 -11.95 12.06 6.69
CA SER A 118 -12.99 11.74 7.67
C SER A 118 -12.44 11.82 9.08
N VAL A 119 -11.26 11.25 9.35
CA VAL A 119 -10.59 11.36 10.66
C VAL A 119 -10.27 12.82 10.99
N THR A 120 -9.74 13.58 10.02
CA THR A 120 -9.44 15.01 10.20
C THR A 120 -10.71 15.80 10.54
N TYR A 121 -11.81 15.52 9.84
CA TYR A 121 -13.09 16.16 10.10
C TYR A 121 -13.64 15.82 11.49
N LEU A 122 -13.57 14.55 11.89
CA LEU A 122 -14.04 14.07 13.18
C LEU A 122 -13.22 14.64 14.35
N ASP A 123 -11.91 14.81 14.16
CA ASP A 123 -11.02 15.43 15.14
C ASP A 123 -11.33 16.93 15.31
N ALA A 124 -11.56 17.64 14.20
CA ALA A 124 -11.91 19.07 14.23
C ALA A 124 -13.34 19.35 14.74
N TYR A 125 -14.28 18.43 14.46
CA TYR A 125 -15.71 18.57 14.77
C TYR A 125 -16.25 17.29 15.43
N PRO A 126 -15.84 16.98 16.67
CA PRO A 126 -16.30 15.79 17.36
C PRO A 126 -17.83 15.85 17.55
N PRO A 127 -18.55 14.75 17.32
CA PRO A 127 -19.99 14.69 17.50
C PRO A 127 -20.43 15.19 18.89
N PRO A 128 -21.53 15.97 18.98
CA PRO A 128 -21.95 16.59 20.22
C PRO A 128 -22.29 15.54 21.27
N GLY A 129 -21.75 15.73 22.47
CA GLY A 129 -21.91 14.79 23.57
C GLY A 129 -20.83 13.73 23.62
N ILE A 130 -19.99 13.52 22.59
CA ILE A 130 -18.72 12.78 22.76
C ILE A 130 -17.83 13.63 23.67
N ASP A 131 -17.81 13.22 24.93
CA ASP A 131 -16.98 13.79 25.99
C ASP A 131 -16.12 12.62 26.40
N SER A 132 -15.04 12.47 25.66
CA SER A 132 -14.20 11.31 25.83
C SER A 132 -12.90 11.58 25.15
N ARG A 133 -11.90 11.99 25.93
CA ARG A 133 -10.48 11.85 25.54
C ARG A 133 -10.10 10.38 25.26
N ARG A 134 -11.05 9.43 25.34
CA ARG A 134 -10.84 7.99 25.46
C ARG A 134 -11.91 7.21 24.70
N LEU A 135 -11.54 6.42 23.70
CA LEU A 135 -12.45 5.50 23.01
C LEU A 135 -12.42 4.13 23.66
N PRO A 136 -13.58 3.47 23.84
CA PRO A 136 -13.61 2.08 24.31
C PRO A 136 -13.01 1.16 23.25
N LEU A 137 -12.08 0.30 23.67
CA LEU A 137 -11.57 -0.76 22.80
C LEU A 137 -12.56 -1.91 22.78
N LEU A 138 -13.20 -2.12 21.64
CA LEU A 138 -14.19 -3.19 21.43
C LEU A 138 -13.53 -4.51 21.01
N LYS A 139 -12.36 -4.41 20.36
CA LYS A 139 -11.58 -5.51 19.82
C LYS A 139 -10.10 -5.15 19.80
N SER A 140 -9.25 -6.11 19.45
CA SER A 140 -7.82 -5.86 19.21
C SER A 140 -7.66 -4.88 18.06
N LEU A 141 -6.77 -3.90 18.22
CA LEU A 141 -6.40 -3.01 17.12
C LEU A 141 -5.46 -3.74 16.17
N GLU A 142 -5.79 -3.72 14.89
CA GLU A 142 -4.94 -4.25 13.83
C GLU A 142 -4.23 -3.10 13.13
N PHE A 143 -2.89 -3.12 13.15
CA PHE A 143 -2.07 -2.14 12.47
C PHE A 143 -1.42 -2.75 11.23
N PRO A 144 -1.32 -2.00 10.13
CA PRO A 144 -0.77 -2.50 8.89
C PRO A 144 0.72 -2.82 9.00
N ASP A 145 1.15 -3.93 8.38
CA ASP A 145 2.56 -4.31 8.39
C ASP A 145 3.37 -3.47 7.39
N ALA A 146 3.88 -2.34 7.87
CA ALA A 146 4.72 -1.45 7.07
C ALA A 146 5.99 -2.13 6.51
N ARG A 147 6.52 -3.18 7.18
CA ARG A 147 7.68 -3.92 6.67
C ARG A 147 7.29 -4.82 5.50
N ALA A 148 6.13 -5.46 5.57
CA ALA A 148 5.60 -6.22 4.43
C ALA A 148 5.39 -5.32 3.21
N VAL A 149 4.81 -4.13 3.40
CA VAL A 149 4.68 -3.11 2.33
C VAL A 149 6.06 -2.77 1.73
N LEU A 150 7.06 -2.49 2.56
CA LEU A 150 8.42 -2.21 2.09
C LEU A 150 8.99 -3.37 1.27
N HIS A 151 8.87 -4.61 1.74
CA HIS A 151 9.41 -5.78 1.02
C HIS A 151 8.73 -6.01 -0.34
N VAL A 152 7.43 -5.74 -0.44
CA VAL A 152 6.72 -5.80 -1.72
C VAL A 152 7.19 -4.70 -2.65
N VAL A 153 7.31 -3.46 -2.17
CA VAL A 153 7.83 -2.32 -2.95
C VAL A 153 9.26 -2.57 -3.41
N GLU A 154 10.13 -3.10 -2.54
CA GLU A 154 11.50 -3.52 -2.85
C GLU A 154 11.56 -4.57 -3.96
N ARG A 155 10.55 -5.44 -4.04
CA ARG A 155 10.51 -6.47 -5.07
C ARG A 155 10.06 -5.89 -6.40
N ILE A 156 9.08 -4.99 -6.38
CA ILE A 156 8.61 -4.28 -7.59
C ILE A 156 9.71 -3.35 -8.12
N ASP A 157 10.45 -2.66 -7.25
CA ASP A 157 11.55 -1.73 -7.60
C ASP A 157 12.64 -2.37 -8.48
N ARG A 158 12.86 -3.68 -8.31
CA ARG A 158 13.83 -4.45 -9.13
C ARG A 158 13.39 -4.62 -10.58
N ASP A 159 12.08 -4.64 -10.81
CA ASP A 159 11.49 -4.87 -12.12
C ASP A 159 11.05 -3.53 -12.76
N ILE A 160 10.57 -2.57 -11.95
CA ILE A 160 10.21 -1.20 -12.33
C ILE A 160 10.91 -0.24 -11.34
N PRO A 161 11.93 0.53 -11.75
CA PRO A 161 12.63 1.43 -10.83
C PRO A 161 11.70 2.50 -10.23
N MET A 162 11.58 2.53 -8.90
CA MET A 162 10.71 3.43 -8.12
C MET A 162 11.43 3.99 -6.87
N PRO A 163 12.53 4.74 -7.04
CA PRO A 163 13.37 5.17 -5.91
C PRO A 163 12.64 6.04 -4.88
N LEU A 164 11.65 6.83 -5.31
CA LEU A 164 10.86 7.66 -4.41
C LEU A 164 9.87 6.84 -3.58
N ALA A 165 9.21 5.85 -4.19
CA ALA A 165 8.32 4.93 -3.47
C ALA A 165 9.10 4.11 -2.45
N MET A 166 10.30 3.64 -2.83
CA MET A 166 11.23 2.96 -1.93
C MET A 166 11.60 3.81 -0.71
N PHE A 167 11.99 5.07 -0.92
CA PHE A 167 12.30 5.98 0.18
C PHE A 167 11.08 6.25 1.07
N ALA A 168 9.90 6.44 0.47
CA ALA A 168 8.66 6.63 1.21
C ALA A 168 8.30 5.41 2.09
N ALA A 169 8.44 4.20 1.55
CA ALA A 169 8.20 2.96 2.29
C ALA A 169 9.17 2.79 3.48
N GLN A 170 10.46 3.10 3.30
CA GLN A 170 11.44 3.08 4.40
C GLN A 170 11.09 4.09 5.50
N LYS A 171 10.66 5.31 5.11
CA LYS A 171 10.21 6.33 6.08
C LYS A 171 8.95 5.91 6.82
N MET A 172 8.09 5.15 6.16
CA MET A 172 6.87 4.60 6.76
C MET A 172 7.20 3.55 7.82
N VAL A 173 8.12 2.61 7.55
CA VAL A 173 8.63 1.64 8.54
C VAL A 173 9.27 2.35 9.74
N THR A 174 10.16 3.31 9.48
CA THR A 174 10.82 4.05 10.57
C THR A 174 9.80 4.77 11.48
N TRP A 175 8.70 5.24 10.89
CA TRP A 175 7.64 5.90 11.64
C TRP A 175 6.77 4.89 12.39
N SER A 176 6.41 3.76 11.78
CA SER A 176 5.60 2.72 12.43
C SER A 176 6.31 2.08 13.63
N GLU A 177 7.65 2.10 13.66
CA GLU A 177 8.47 1.65 14.80
C GLU A 177 8.58 2.67 15.94
N ARG A 178 8.16 3.93 15.72
CA ARG A 178 8.35 5.04 16.66
C ARG A 178 7.07 5.69 17.15
N VAL A 179 5.94 5.30 16.58
CA VAL A 179 4.62 5.74 16.99
C VAL A 179 4.32 5.23 18.41
N GLY A 180 3.25 5.74 19.03
CA GLY A 180 2.89 5.34 20.38
C GLY A 180 1.48 5.80 20.70
N LEU A 181 0.74 4.93 21.37
CA LEU A 181 -0.61 5.20 21.84
C LEU A 181 -0.66 5.05 23.35
N ASP A 182 -1.55 5.81 23.98
CA ASP A 182 -1.81 5.71 25.41
C ASP A 182 -3.05 4.84 25.62
N PHE A 183 -2.89 3.80 26.45
CA PHE A 183 -3.94 2.89 26.84
C PHE A 183 -4.35 3.09 28.30
N TYR A 184 -5.64 3.02 28.58
CA TYR A 184 -6.20 3.19 29.92
C TYR A 184 -7.08 2.01 30.31
N ASP A 185 -6.95 1.56 31.56
CA ASP A 185 -7.91 0.66 32.19
C ASP A 185 -8.95 1.46 32.98
N ARG A 186 -10.22 1.10 32.83
CA ARG A 186 -11.29 1.63 33.70
C ARG A 186 -11.47 0.73 34.92
N ARG A 187 -11.18 1.28 36.10
CA ARG A 187 -11.27 0.57 37.39
C ARG A 187 -12.27 1.24 38.32
N LYS A 188 -12.88 0.47 39.22
CA LYS A 188 -13.75 1.03 40.26
C LYS A 188 -12.94 1.92 41.20
N ASN A 189 -13.47 3.10 41.49
CA ASN A 189 -12.88 3.99 42.46
C ASN A 189 -13.09 3.41 43.87
N MET A 190 -12.02 2.98 44.52
CA MET A 190 -12.09 2.44 45.90
C MET A 190 -12.18 3.55 46.96
N ARG A 191 -12.17 4.83 46.56
CA ARG A 191 -12.31 5.96 47.48
C ARG A 191 -13.78 6.15 47.83
N ILE A 192 -14.11 5.91 49.09
CA ILE A 192 -15.49 5.90 49.64
C ILE A 192 -16.24 7.25 49.45
N PHE A 193 -15.52 8.36 49.23
CA PHE A 193 -16.08 9.72 49.17
C PHE A 193 -15.94 10.40 47.80
N ASP A 194 -15.51 9.68 46.77
CA ASP A 194 -15.41 10.26 45.43
C ASP A 194 -16.76 10.16 44.69
N PRO A 195 -17.35 11.27 44.20
CA PRO A 195 -18.58 11.22 43.43
C PRO A 195 -18.44 10.48 42.10
N ASN A 196 -17.21 10.23 41.62
CA ASN A 196 -16.98 9.45 40.42
C ASN A 196 -16.66 7.98 40.75
N PRO A 197 -17.55 7.02 40.43
CA PRO A 197 -17.37 5.61 40.80
C PRO A 197 -16.27 4.91 39.99
N TRP A 198 -15.66 5.57 39.01
CA TRP A 198 -14.65 5.00 38.12
C TRP A 198 -13.41 5.89 38.02
N VAL A 199 -12.24 5.27 37.97
CA VAL A 199 -10.95 5.91 37.70
C VAL A 199 -10.34 5.26 36.45
N TYR A 200 -9.71 6.06 35.61
CA TYR A 200 -8.94 5.59 34.47
C TYR A 200 -7.47 5.58 34.84
N VAL A 201 -6.85 4.42 34.79
CA VAL A 201 -5.42 4.24 35.10
C VAL A 201 -4.68 4.08 33.78
N LEU A 202 -3.71 4.95 33.52
CA LEU A 202 -2.81 4.82 32.37
C LEU A 202 -1.97 3.55 32.58
N LEU A 203 -2.01 2.63 31.62
CA LEU A 203 -1.29 1.36 31.69
C LEU A 203 0.23 1.58 31.66
N GLU A 204 0.70 2.42 30.74
CA GLU A 204 2.02 3.06 30.69
C GLU A 204 2.04 3.93 29.40
N PRO A 205 2.65 5.13 29.39
CA PRO A 205 2.80 5.91 28.17
C PRO A 205 3.88 5.24 27.30
N THR A 206 3.45 4.49 26.30
CA THR A 206 4.33 3.68 25.49
C THR A 206 4.68 4.38 24.17
N LYS A 207 5.97 4.62 23.92
CA LYS A 207 6.49 4.71 22.54
C LYS A 207 6.70 3.28 22.09
N VAL A 208 5.77 2.76 21.30
CA VAL A 208 5.69 1.35 20.93
C VAL A 208 5.37 1.24 19.46
N GLY A 209 6.12 0.40 18.75
CA GLY A 209 5.86 0.18 17.33
C GLY A 209 4.48 -0.44 17.10
N PHE A 210 3.97 -0.38 15.86
CA PHE A 210 2.68 -1.00 15.48
C PHE A 210 2.50 -2.44 15.98
N ALA A 211 3.55 -3.27 15.90
CA ALA A 211 3.52 -4.65 16.40
C ALA A 211 3.29 -4.74 17.92
N GLU A 212 3.87 -3.82 18.69
CA GLU A 212 3.72 -3.78 20.15
C GLU A 212 2.34 -3.25 20.55
N ILE A 213 1.81 -2.25 19.82
CA ILE A 213 0.46 -1.70 20.06
C ILE A 213 -0.61 -2.80 19.99
N GLY A 214 -0.53 -3.70 19.01
CA GLY A 214 -1.44 -4.84 18.90
C GLY A 214 -1.40 -5.76 20.13
N ALA A 215 -0.21 -5.96 20.73
CA ALA A 215 -0.07 -6.78 21.93
C ALA A 215 -0.69 -6.13 23.18
N TYR A 216 -0.60 -4.80 23.31
CA TYR A 216 -1.23 -4.05 24.41
C TYR A 216 -2.77 -4.03 24.33
N ALA A 217 -3.36 -4.38 23.18
CA ALA A 217 -4.80 -4.55 23.08
C ALA A 217 -5.29 -5.87 23.73
N TYR A 218 -4.39 -6.83 24.02
CA TYR A 218 -4.70 -8.09 24.69
C TYR A 218 -4.34 -8.06 26.19
N PRO A 219 -5.16 -8.58 27.11
CA PRO A 219 -4.69 -8.94 28.44
C PRO A 219 -3.74 -10.14 28.33
N PRO A 220 -2.54 -10.10 28.95
CA PRO A 220 -1.50 -11.12 28.80
C PRO A 220 -1.88 -12.52 29.32
N ASP A 221 -2.99 -12.61 30.03
CA ASP A 221 -3.46 -13.79 30.77
C ASP A 221 -4.73 -14.41 30.18
N GLY A 222 -5.29 -13.85 29.08
CA GLY A 222 -6.49 -14.38 28.43
C GLY A 222 -7.71 -14.46 29.35
N SER A 223 -7.67 -13.75 30.48
CA SER A 223 -8.75 -13.75 31.45
C SER A 223 -9.83 -12.76 30.99
N ASP A 224 -11.07 -13.25 30.89
CA ASP A 224 -12.29 -12.47 30.62
C ASP A 224 -12.63 -11.46 31.74
N SER A 225 -11.64 -11.04 32.55
CA SER A 225 -11.88 -9.98 33.52
C SER A 225 -12.14 -8.69 32.75
N HIS A 226 -13.41 -8.29 32.75
CA HIS A 226 -14.00 -7.09 32.16
C HIS A 226 -13.39 -5.76 32.66
N GLU A 227 -12.08 -5.57 32.59
CA GLU A 227 -11.50 -4.23 32.63
C GLU A 227 -11.74 -3.62 31.24
N GLU A 228 -12.75 -2.74 31.15
CA GLU A 228 -13.00 -1.97 29.93
C GLU A 228 -11.74 -1.15 29.62
N ARG A 229 -11.05 -1.50 28.53
CA ARG A 229 -9.87 -0.78 28.05
C ARG A 229 -10.26 0.36 27.12
N TYR A 230 -9.44 1.39 27.15
CA TYR A 230 -9.66 2.60 26.37
C TYR A 230 -8.36 3.09 25.72
N VAL A 231 -8.47 3.73 24.57
CA VAL A 231 -7.35 4.40 23.88
C VAL A 231 -7.55 5.91 23.87
N ASP A 232 -6.47 6.68 24.03
CA ASP A 232 -6.54 8.15 23.90
C ASP A 232 -6.96 8.57 22.49
N ILE A 233 -8.07 9.33 22.37
CA ILE A 233 -8.60 9.74 21.06
C ILE A 233 -7.60 10.60 20.30
N VAL A 234 -6.99 11.59 20.97
CA VAL A 234 -6.17 12.59 20.28
C VAL A 234 -4.94 11.91 19.72
N LYS A 235 -4.24 11.12 20.54
CA LYS A 235 -3.07 10.37 20.08
C LYS A 235 -3.41 9.36 18.99
N TYR A 236 -4.57 8.72 19.09
CA TYR A 236 -4.99 7.75 18.07
C TYR A 236 -5.36 8.43 16.75
N ALA A 237 -6.12 9.53 16.78
CA ALA A 237 -6.44 10.32 15.60
C ALA A 237 -5.17 10.88 14.93
N GLU A 238 -4.24 11.45 15.70
CA GLU A 238 -2.93 11.91 15.19
C GLU A 238 -2.13 10.78 14.53
N CYS A 239 -2.12 9.59 15.16
CA CYS A 239 -1.51 8.38 14.60
C CYS A 239 -2.15 8.01 13.26
N LEU A 240 -3.49 7.91 13.21
CA LEU A 240 -4.23 7.56 12.00
C LEU A 240 -3.99 8.57 10.87
N MET A 241 -4.15 9.87 11.13
CA MET A 241 -3.92 10.93 10.13
C MET A 241 -2.51 10.86 9.56
N THR A 242 -1.50 10.68 10.41
CA THR A 242 -0.11 10.54 9.97
C THR A 242 0.11 9.26 9.16
N THR A 243 -0.51 8.16 9.56
CA THR A 243 -0.44 6.87 8.85
C THR A 243 -1.05 6.99 7.46
N PHE A 244 -2.28 7.52 7.37
CA PHE A 244 -3.00 7.66 6.11
C PHE A 244 -2.30 8.61 5.16
N ALA A 245 -1.80 9.75 5.64
CA ALA A 245 -1.02 10.67 4.81
C ALA A 245 0.22 9.99 4.20
N ARG A 246 0.92 9.14 4.97
CA ARG A 246 2.09 8.39 4.49
C ARG A 246 1.69 7.29 3.49
N ALA A 247 0.64 6.55 3.78
CA ALA A 247 0.10 5.51 2.90
C ALA A 247 -0.37 6.12 1.57
N GLU A 248 -1.12 7.22 1.62
CA GLU A 248 -1.58 7.99 0.46
C GLU A 248 -0.40 8.50 -0.38
N MET A 249 0.63 9.07 0.25
CA MET A 249 1.84 9.51 -0.43
C MET A 249 2.57 8.35 -1.11
N LEU A 250 2.78 7.24 -0.41
CA LEU A 250 3.43 6.05 -0.96
C LEU A 250 2.65 5.51 -2.18
N LEU A 251 1.34 5.38 -2.04
CA LEU A 251 0.49 4.84 -3.10
C LEU A 251 0.44 5.76 -4.33
N LYS A 252 0.42 7.09 -4.14
CA LYS A 252 0.59 8.06 -5.24
C LYS A 252 1.90 7.88 -5.98
N LEU A 253 3.01 7.68 -5.26
CA LEU A 253 4.33 7.47 -5.86
C LEU A 253 4.39 6.15 -6.64
N ILE A 254 3.79 5.08 -6.12
CA ILE A 254 3.72 3.81 -6.82
C ILE A 254 2.89 3.95 -8.10
N LEU A 255 1.71 4.56 -8.02
CA LEU A 255 0.82 4.75 -9.18
C LEU A 255 1.39 5.70 -10.24
N SER A 256 2.28 6.63 -9.88
CA SER A 256 2.94 7.49 -10.86
C SER A 256 4.03 6.80 -11.66
N GLU A 257 4.64 5.75 -11.10
CA GLU A 257 5.79 5.06 -11.70
C GLU A 257 5.39 3.73 -12.36
N VAL A 258 4.31 3.08 -11.90
CA VAL A 258 3.77 1.88 -12.55
C VAL A 258 3.10 2.28 -13.87
N PRO A 259 3.59 1.77 -15.03
CA PRO A 259 2.96 2.04 -16.32
C PRO A 259 1.50 1.57 -16.31
N LYS A 260 0.58 2.37 -16.86
CA LYS A 260 -0.85 2.00 -16.96
C LYS A 260 -1.11 0.65 -17.65
N GLU A 261 -0.17 0.26 -18.51
CA GLU A 261 -0.14 -0.99 -19.27
C GLU A 261 0.14 -2.22 -18.37
N ASN A 262 0.80 -2.03 -17.23
CA ASN A 262 1.15 -3.07 -16.27
C ASN A 262 0.15 -3.17 -15.11
N LEU A 263 -0.85 -2.28 -15.05
CA LEU A 263 -2.00 -2.43 -14.18
C LEU A 263 -2.91 -3.49 -14.82
N PRO A 264 -3.20 -4.61 -14.16
CA PRO A 264 -4.19 -5.57 -14.61
C PRO A 264 -5.46 -4.85 -15.05
N GLU A 265 -6.12 -5.30 -16.13
CA GLU A 265 -7.37 -4.66 -16.60
C GLU A 265 -8.44 -4.56 -15.50
N GLN A 266 -8.41 -5.50 -14.55
CA GLN A 266 -9.26 -5.53 -13.34
C GLN A 266 -8.92 -4.41 -12.33
N LEU A 267 -7.75 -3.76 -12.43
CA LEU A 267 -7.25 -2.69 -11.59
C LEU A 267 -7.32 -1.29 -12.25
N ASN A 268 -7.90 -1.19 -13.46
CA ASN A 268 -7.86 0.02 -14.31
C ASN A 268 -9.24 0.69 -14.52
N VAL A 269 -10.31 0.24 -13.85
CA VAL A 269 -11.64 0.81 -14.05
C VAL A 269 -11.80 2.07 -13.20
N ALA A 270 -11.82 3.21 -13.90
CA ALA A 270 -12.31 4.50 -13.40
C ALA A 270 -13.84 4.55 -13.42
#